data_AF-A0A950CU49-F1
#
_entry.id   AF-A0A950CU49-F1
#
_cell.length_a   1.000
_cell.length_b   1.000
_cell.length_c   1.000
_cell.angle_alpha   90.00
_cell.angle_beta   90.00
_cell.angle_gamma   90.00
#
_symmetry.space_group_name_H-M   'P 1'
#
loop_
_entity.id
_entity.type
_entity.pdbx_description
1 polymer ?
#
loop_
_entity_poly.entity_id
_entity_poly.type
_entity_poly.pdbx_seq_one_letter_code
_entity_poly.pdbx_strand_id
1 'polypeptide(L)'
;GIGFIRSLDDISDITLNTSNATPVRVRELANVSVGYAPRLGIVGMNQQNEVVEGIVLMRKYGNTLKALDGVEAKAAQLNSSGMLPKG
;
A
#
# COMPACT_ATOMS: atom_id res chain seq x y z
N GLY A 1 -14.13 -0.39 -11.66
CA GLY A 1 -13.40 -1.61 -12.00
C GLY A 1 -12.02 -1.52 -11.37
N ILE A 2 -11.64 -2.52 -10.58
CA ILE A 2 -10.43 -2.52 -9.76
C ILE A 2 -9.23 -2.88 -10.65
N GLY A 3 -8.46 -1.86 -11.04
CA GLY A 3 -7.14 -2.03 -11.63
C GLY A 3 -6.13 -2.34 -10.54
N PHE A 4 -5.81 -3.62 -10.36
CA PHE A 4 -4.74 -4.05 -9.48
C PHE A 4 -3.54 -4.45 -10.31
N ILE A 5 -2.64 -3.50 -10.53
CA ILE A 5 -1.24 -3.82 -10.82
C ILE A 5 -0.69 -4.46 -9.53
N ARG A 6 -0.27 -5.73 -9.59
CA ARG A 6 0.20 -6.51 -8.43
C ARG A 6 1.65 -6.94 -8.55
N SER A 7 2.19 -6.92 -9.76
CA SER A 7 3.53 -7.40 -10.07
C SER A 7 4.27 -6.43 -11.01
N LEU A 8 5.59 -6.61 -11.10
CA LEU A 8 6.39 -5.91 -12.11
C LEU A 8 5.99 -6.33 -13.53
N ASP A 9 5.53 -7.57 -13.70
CA ASP A 9 5.06 -8.08 -15.00
C ASP A 9 3.80 -7.35 -15.46
N ASP A 10 2.87 -7.05 -14.54
CA ASP A 10 1.66 -6.27 -14.86
C ASP A 10 2.02 -4.89 -15.40
N ILE A 11 3.07 -4.25 -14.85
CA ILE A 11 3.58 -2.96 -15.34
C ILE A 11 4.28 -3.13 -16.69
N SER A 12 5.07 -4.20 -16.83
CA SER A 12 5.85 -4.53 -18.02
C SER A 12 4.97 -4.79 -19.24
N ASP A 13 3.77 -5.34 -19.03
CA ASP A 13 2.81 -5.66 -20.08
C ASP A 13 1.83 -4.52 -20.43
N ILE A 14 1.92 -3.36 -19.76
CA ILE A 14 1.14 -2.18 -20.12
C ILE A 14 1.46 -1.78 -21.56
N THR A 15 0.40 -1.64 -22.38
CA THR A 15 0.52 -1.19 -23.76
C THR A 15 0.60 0.34 -23.80
N LEU A 16 1.67 0.86 -24.39
CA LEU A 16 1.92 2.30 -24.53
C LEU A 16 1.29 2.86 -25.81
N ASN A 17 1.39 2.11 -26.91
CA ASN A 17 0.83 2.49 -28.19
C ASN A 17 0.58 1.23 -29.03
N THR A 18 -0.24 1.35 -30.07
CA THR A 18 -0.43 0.31 -31.09
C THR A 18 0.11 0.83 -32.42
N SER A 19 1.18 0.22 -32.93
CA SER A 19 1.74 0.55 -34.24
C SER A 19 1.43 -0.58 -35.22
N ASN A 20 0.75 -0.27 -36.34
CA ASN A 20 0.44 -1.24 -37.38
C ASN A 20 -0.18 -2.56 -36.84
N ALA A 21 -1.20 -2.44 -35.98
CA ALA A 21 -1.87 -3.56 -35.30
C ALA A 21 -1.00 -4.40 -34.34
N THR A 22 0.24 -4.00 -34.07
CA THR A 22 1.10 -4.60 -33.03
C THR A 22 1.15 -3.70 -31.79
N PRO A 23 0.78 -4.20 -30.60
CA PRO A 23 0.87 -3.43 -29.36
C PRO A 23 2.33 -3.29 -28.92
N VAL A 24 2.77 -2.06 -28.67
CA VAL A 24 4.06 -1.73 -28.08
C VAL A 24 3.91 -1.68 -26.56
N ARG A 25 4.71 -2.48 -25.84
CA ARG A 25 4.63 -2.63 -24.37
C ARG A 25 5.77 -1.93 -23.64
N VAL A 26 5.59 -1.64 -22.36
CA VAL A 26 6.65 -1.04 -21.50
C VAL A 26 7.94 -1.83 -21.56
N ARG A 27 7.88 -3.17 -21.48
CA ARG A 27 9.05 -4.06 -21.55
C ARG A 27 9.87 -3.97 -22.83
N GLU A 28 9.30 -3.42 -23.90
CA GLU A 28 9.99 -3.27 -25.18
C GLU A 28 10.84 -1.99 -25.25
N LEU A 29 10.61 -1.04 -24.32
CA LEU A 29 11.26 0.27 -24.30
C LEU A 29 12.00 0.56 -22.98
N ALA A 30 11.67 -0.13 -21.89
CA ALA A 30 12.22 0.14 -20.56
C ALA A 30 12.36 -1.13 -19.70
N ASN A 31 13.22 -1.06 -18.69
CA ASN A 31 13.32 -2.06 -17.64
C ASN A 31 12.46 -1.63 -16.43
N VAL A 32 11.59 -2.52 -15.98
CA VAL A 32 10.76 -2.31 -14.79
C VAL A 32 11.46 -2.96 -13.59
N SER A 33 11.71 -2.17 -12.54
CA SER A 33 12.32 -2.66 -11.31
C SER A 33 11.72 -1.96 -10.10
N VAL A 34 11.75 -2.62 -8.94
CA VAL A 34 11.40 -1.98 -7.67
C VAL A 34 12.54 -1.04 -7.29
N GLY A 35 12.26 0.27 -7.33
CA GLY A 35 13.20 1.30 -6.91
C GLY A 35 13.25 1.45 -5.38
N TYR A 36 14.28 2.13 -4.90
CA TYR A 36 14.40 2.51 -3.50
C TYR A 36 13.35 3.57 -3.15
N ALA A 37 12.48 3.28 -2.18
CA ALA A 37 11.60 4.27 -1.58
C ALA A 37 12.40 5.03 -0.50
N PRO A 38 12.69 6.33 -0.67
CA PRO A 38 13.38 7.10 0.36
C PRO A 38 12.56 7.06 1.65
N ARG A 39 13.23 6.76 2.78
CA ARG A 39 12.58 6.77 4.09
C ARG A 39 12.07 8.18 4.38
N LEU A 40 10.75 8.32 4.54
CA LEU A 40 10.08 9.61 4.76
C LEU A 40 10.17 10.11 6.21
N GLY A 41 10.83 9.35 7.10
CA GLY A 41 10.99 9.67 8.52
C GLY A 41 11.07 8.40 9.37
N ILE A 42 11.30 8.57 10.67
CA ILE A 42 11.23 7.50 11.68
C ILE A 42 10.16 7.91 12.69
N VAL A 43 9.25 6.99 12.99
CA VAL A 43 8.35 7.13 14.14
C VAL A 43 8.96 6.37 15.30
N GLY A 44 9.07 7.03 16.45
CA GLY A 44 9.49 6.41 17.71
C GLY A 44 8.35 6.48 18.72
N MET A 45 8.23 5.43 19.55
CA MET A 45 7.30 5.41 20.67
C MET A 45 8.09 5.13 21.95
N ASN A 46 8.03 6.05 22.91
CA ASN A 46 8.83 5.99 24.14
C ASN A 46 10.34 5.85 23.84
N GLN A 47 10.98 4.76 24.31
CA GLN A 47 12.39 4.46 24.10
C GLN A 47 12.63 3.55 22.88
N GLN A 48 11.59 3.23 22.11
CA GLN A 48 11.69 2.40 20.91
C GLN A 48 11.73 3.28 19.66
N ASN A 49 12.85 3.21 18.95
CA ASN A 49 12.99 3.78 17.61
C ASN A 49 12.40 2.79 16.58
N GLU A 50 11.84 3.30 15.48
CA GLU A 50 11.30 2.50 14.36
C GLU A 50 10.05 1.65 14.71
N VAL A 51 8.95 2.33 15.03
CA VAL A 51 7.63 1.68 15.19
C VAL A 51 6.72 1.94 13.98
N VAL A 52 5.72 1.06 13.80
CA VAL A 52 4.65 1.26 12.80
C VAL A 52 3.54 2.13 13.40
N GLU A 53 3.22 3.25 12.74
CA GLU A 53 2.11 4.13 13.11
C GLU A 53 0.92 3.97 12.15
N GLY A 54 -0.29 3.97 12.70
CA GLY A 54 -1.54 3.98 11.93
C GLY A 54 -2.42 5.17 12.34
N ILE A 55 -2.81 6.00 11.37
CA ILE A 55 -3.74 7.12 11.59
C ILE A 55 -5.12 6.73 11.11
N VAL A 56 -6.13 6.87 11.98
CA VAL A 56 -7.53 6.63 11.62
C VAL A 56 -8.27 7.95 11.49
N LEU A 57 -8.86 8.17 10.32
CA LEU A 57 -9.72 9.32 10.06
C LEU A 57 -11.19 8.91 10.15
N MET A 58 -11.94 9.58 11.02
CA MET A 58 -13.39 9.41 11.13
C MET A 58 -14.11 10.42 10.23
N ARG A 59 -15.25 10.01 9.67
CA ARG A 59 -16.12 10.93 8.92
C ARG A 59 -16.63 12.04 9.83
N LYS A 60 -16.64 13.28 9.32
CA LYS A 60 -17.23 14.42 10.02
C LYS A 60 -18.71 14.14 10.34
N TYR A 61 -19.11 14.39 11.59
CA TYR A 61 -20.44 14.08 12.14
C TYR A 61 -20.80 12.57 12.20
N GLY A 62 -19.81 11.69 12.05
CA GLY A 62 -19.97 10.26 12.29
C GLY A 62 -20.15 9.92 13.77
N ASN A 63 -20.62 8.71 14.05
CA ASN A 63 -20.75 8.21 15.42
C ASN A 63 -19.38 7.75 15.95
N THR A 64 -18.87 8.44 16.96
CA THR A 64 -17.54 8.18 17.56
C THR A 64 -17.46 6.82 18.24
N LEU A 65 -18.50 6.38 18.95
CA LEU A 65 -18.49 5.08 19.62
C LEU A 65 -18.40 3.94 18.59
N LYS A 66 -19.22 3.98 17.53
CA LYS A 66 -19.15 2.98 16.46
C LYS A 66 -17.80 2.98 15.73
N ALA A 67 -17.19 4.16 15.57
CA ALA A 67 -15.87 4.27 14.97
C ALA A 67 -14.80 3.64 15.88
N LEU A 68 -14.87 3.90 17.19
CA LEU A 68 -13.97 3.33 18.18
C LEU A 68 -14.06 1.80 18.21
N ASP A 69 -15.27 1.25 18.31
CA ASP A 69 -15.49 -0.21 18.29
C ASP A 69 -14.89 -0.85 17.03
N GLY A 70 -15.05 -0.18 15.88
CA GLY A 70 -14.49 -0.64 14.61
C GLY A 70 -12.95 -0.57 14.58
N VAL A 71 -12.36 0.47 15.16
CA VAL A 71 -10.90 0.61 15.27
C VAL A 71 -10.32 -0.47 16.17
N GLU A 72 -10.90 -0.70 17.34
CA GLU A 72 -10.45 -1.74 18.28
C GLU A 72 -10.54 -3.13 17.66
N ALA A 73 -11.68 -3.46 17.04
CA ALA A 73 -11.86 -4.73 16.36
C ALA A 73 -10.83 -4.92 15.21
N LYS A 74 -10.57 -3.86 14.43
CA LYS A 74 -9.60 -3.94 13.34
C LYS A 74 -8.17 -4.06 13.84
N ALA A 75 -7.81 -3.34 14.90
CA ALA A 75 -6.50 -3.43 15.53
C ALA A 75 -6.27 -4.85 16.08
N ALA A 76 -7.25 -5.41 16.78
CA ALA A 76 -7.20 -6.79 17.27
C ALA A 76 -7.00 -7.79 16.11
N GLN A 77 -7.76 -7.62 15.03
CA GLN A 77 -7.62 -8.45 13.83
C GLN A 77 -6.20 -8.36 13.26
N LEU A 78 -5.65 -7.15 13.08
CA LEU A 78 -4.31 -6.94 12.53
C LEU A 78 -3.20 -7.55 13.41
N ASN A 79 -3.35 -7.45 14.73
CA ASN A 79 -2.40 -8.03 15.69
C ASN A 79 -2.45 -9.55 15.68
N SER A 80 -3.63 -10.15 15.44
CA SER A 80 -3.82 -11.61 15.41
C SER A 80 -3.52 -12.26 14.04
N SER A 81 -3.61 -11.50 12.94
CA SER A 81 -3.54 -12.06 11.59
C SER A 81 -2.13 -12.35 11.10
N GLY A 82 -1.10 -11.91 11.83
CA GLY A 82 0.30 -12.03 11.42
C GLY A 82 0.66 -11.22 10.16
N MET A 83 -0.22 -10.30 9.75
CA MET A 83 -0.01 -9.45 8.57
C MET A 83 1.04 -8.37 8.80
N LEU A 84 1.25 -7.98 10.06
CA LEU A 84 2.27 -7.02 10.42
C LEU A 84 3.64 -7.73 10.53
N PRO A 85 4.73 -7.11 10.04
CA PRO A 85 6.08 -7.61 10.25
C PRO A 85 6.36 -7.82 11.73
N LYS A 86 7.25 -8.76 12.05
CA LYS A 86 7.76 -8.89 13.42
C LYS A 86 8.59 -7.65 13.73
N GLY A 87 8.19 -6.93 14.79
CA GLY A 87 8.99 -5.89 15.44
C GLY A 87 9.99 -6.49 16.41
#